data_AF-A0A7C2TI32-F1
#
_entry.id   AF-A0A7C2TI32-F1
#
_cell.length_a   1.000
_cell.length_b   1.000
_cell.length_c   1.000
_cell.angle_alpha   90.00
_cell.angle_beta   90.00
_cell.angle_gamma   90.00
#
_symmetry.space_group_name_H-M   'P 1'
#
loop_
_entity.id
_entity.type
_entity.pdbx_description
1 polymer ?
#
loop_
_entity_poly.entity_id
_entity_poly.type
_entity_poly.pdbx_seq_one_letter_code
_entity_poly.pdbx_strand_id
1 'polypeptide(L)'
;VLPLAIFYRNHGYRTFVLLDNSDESKQISAQLVANEFSKVQTIFFEREGKSLQSIEDYMVLEDYLHAVNQTYEIKLRQEGFSNLTLDEVKAKNKSGVLENLQSIWEEHREDDWGNFDNEEITRYICEKISLGEAGFLTDKTKDQFRSLYRMIAERIRQHKDFVSKDDKNKIPKAKV
;
A
#
# COMPACT_ATOMS: atom_id res chain seq x y z
N VAL A 1 10.74 2.70 -8.44
CA VAL A 1 9.43 3.24 -8.93
C VAL A 1 9.59 4.34 -9.98
N LEU A 2 10.34 5.42 -9.72
CA LEU A 2 10.43 6.60 -10.60
C LEU A 2 10.82 6.31 -12.07
N PRO A 3 11.93 5.58 -12.38
CA PRO A 3 12.33 5.37 -13.78
C PRO A 3 11.26 4.62 -14.60
N LEU A 4 10.60 3.65 -13.97
CA LEU A 4 9.55 2.85 -14.60
C LEU A 4 8.30 3.69 -14.89
N ALA A 5 7.91 4.57 -13.96
CA ALA A 5 6.79 5.48 -14.18
C ALA A 5 7.05 6.40 -15.38
N ILE A 6 8.23 7.03 -15.43
CA ILE A 6 8.65 7.90 -16.54
C ILE A 6 8.65 7.12 -17.85
N PHE A 7 9.20 5.90 -17.86
CA PHE A 7 9.21 5.04 -19.03
C PHE A 7 7.79 4.82 -19.57
N TYR A 8 6.85 4.36 -18.75
CA TYR A 8 5.48 4.11 -19.22
C TYR A 8 4.80 5.39 -19.73
N ARG A 9 4.96 6.53 -19.04
CA ARG A 9 4.41 7.81 -19.51
C ARG A 9 4.96 8.18 -20.89
N ASN A 10 6.28 8.09 -21.07
CA ASN A 10 6.94 8.47 -22.32
C ASN A 10 6.56 7.55 -23.50
N HIS A 11 6.08 6.33 -23.21
CA HIS A 11 5.55 5.40 -24.20
C HIS A 11 4.03 5.52 -24.42
N GLY A 12 3.41 6.60 -23.92
CA GLY A 12 2.00 6.91 -24.17
C GLY A 12 1.01 6.19 -23.24
N TYR A 13 1.48 5.46 -22.23
CA TYR A 13 0.60 4.83 -21.25
C TYR A 13 0.05 5.87 -20.26
N ARG A 14 -1.22 5.69 -19.86
CA ARG A 14 -1.84 6.47 -18.78
C ARG A 14 -1.34 5.97 -17.44
N THR A 15 -0.23 6.53 -16.98
CA THR A 15 0.45 6.10 -15.76
C THR A 15 -0.06 6.83 -14.52
N PHE A 16 -0.40 6.07 -13.50
CA PHE A 16 -0.64 6.55 -12.13
C PHE A 16 0.32 5.82 -11.20
N VAL A 17 0.79 6.51 -10.16
CA VAL A 17 1.76 5.98 -9.20
C VAL A 17 1.10 5.97 -7.82
N LEU A 18 1.04 4.79 -7.21
CA LEU A 18 0.63 4.63 -5.83
C LEU A 18 1.87 4.63 -4.94
N LEU A 19 1.83 5.40 -3.86
CA LEU A 19 2.95 5.56 -2.94
C LEU A 19 2.45 5.49 -1.48
N ASP A 20 3.30 4.97 -0.61
CA ASP A 20 3.13 5.13 0.83
C ASP A 20 3.42 6.58 1.28
N ASN A 21 3.22 6.87 2.57
CA ASN A 21 3.43 8.20 3.14
C ASN A 21 4.84 8.42 3.72
N SER A 22 5.81 7.58 3.34
CA SER A 22 7.20 7.75 3.74
C SER A 22 7.82 9.03 3.16
N ASP A 23 8.90 9.51 3.77
CA ASP A 23 9.62 10.68 3.26
C ASP A 23 10.28 10.41 1.91
N GLU A 24 10.73 9.17 1.67
CA GLU A 24 11.23 8.75 0.36
C GLU A 24 10.13 8.85 -0.71
N SER A 25 8.92 8.38 -0.43
CA SER A 25 7.79 8.51 -1.34
C SER A 25 7.39 9.95 -1.62
N LYS A 26 7.48 10.85 -0.63
CA LYS A 26 7.27 12.29 -0.85
C LYS A 26 8.33 12.89 -1.78
N GLN A 27 9.59 12.48 -1.64
CA GLN A 27 10.67 12.88 -2.55
C GLN A 27 10.43 12.35 -3.97
N ILE A 28 10.04 11.08 -4.12
CA ILE A 28 9.68 10.49 -5.41
C ILE A 28 8.53 11.26 -6.06
N SER A 29 7.50 11.64 -5.30
CA SER A 29 6.40 12.45 -5.80
C SER A 29 6.86 13.83 -6.31
N ALA A 30 7.79 14.50 -5.60
CA ALA A 30 8.35 15.75 -6.06
C ALA A 30 9.12 15.59 -7.38
N GLN A 31 9.89 14.51 -7.51
CA GLN A 31 10.61 14.18 -8.74
C GLN A 31 9.67 13.81 -9.90
N LEU A 32 8.56 13.12 -9.64
CA LEU A 32 7.53 12.85 -10.65
C LEU A 32 6.94 14.17 -11.20
N VAL A 33 6.63 15.12 -10.33
CA VAL A 33 6.13 16.45 -10.75
C VAL A 33 7.16 17.20 -11.59
N ALA A 34 8.44 17.14 -11.21
CA ALA A 34 9.53 17.71 -12.00
C ALA A 34 9.68 17.04 -13.39
N ASN A 35 9.22 15.80 -13.53
CA ASN A 35 9.15 15.05 -14.79
C ASN A 35 7.74 15.12 -15.43
N GLU A 36 7.05 16.24 -15.23
CA GLU A 36 5.77 16.58 -15.87
C GLU A 36 4.59 15.63 -15.57
N PHE A 37 4.67 14.86 -14.47
CA PHE A 37 3.48 14.22 -13.93
C PHE A 37 2.59 15.26 -13.25
N SER A 38 1.28 15.16 -13.47
CA SER A 38 0.34 15.95 -12.70
C SER A 38 0.24 15.42 -11.26
N LYS A 39 0.00 16.31 -10.28
CA LYS A 39 -0.20 15.92 -8.88
C LYS A 39 -1.31 14.87 -8.70
N VAL A 40 -2.32 14.86 -9.56
CA VAL A 40 -3.42 13.87 -9.49
C VAL A 40 -2.99 12.47 -9.92
N GLN A 41 -1.86 12.32 -10.63
CA GLN A 41 -1.33 11.03 -11.06
C GLN A 41 -0.56 10.31 -9.94
N THR A 42 -0.18 11.03 -8.88
CA THR A 42 0.36 10.43 -7.66
C THR A 42 -0.76 10.26 -6.64
N ILE A 43 -0.88 9.05 -6.10
CA ILE A 43 -1.91 8.68 -5.14
C ILE A 43 -1.20 8.14 -3.89
N PHE A 44 -1.29 8.89 -2.79
CA PHE A 44 -0.79 8.45 -1.50
C PHE A 44 -1.81 7.55 -0.82
N PHE A 45 -1.35 6.56 -0.05
CA PHE A 45 -2.25 5.71 0.72
C PHE A 45 -3.00 6.52 1.77
N GLU A 46 -4.32 6.38 1.76
CA GLU A 46 -5.24 7.11 2.63
C GLU A 46 -6.48 6.26 2.92
N ARG A 47 -6.98 6.36 4.15
CA ARG A 47 -8.28 5.84 4.56
C ARG A 47 -8.98 6.87 5.42
N GLU A 48 -10.18 7.29 5.02
CA GLU A 48 -11.03 8.21 5.78
C GLU A 48 -10.32 9.53 6.19
N GLY A 49 -9.54 10.13 5.28
CA GLY A 49 -8.78 11.36 5.56
C GLY A 49 -7.48 11.13 6.34
N LYS A 50 -7.16 9.90 6.71
CA LYS A 50 -5.91 9.56 7.43
C LYS A 50 -4.91 8.92 6.48
N SER A 51 -3.69 9.46 6.47
CA SER A 51 -2.55 8.84 5.80
C SER A 51 -2.25 7.46 6.38
N LEU A 52 -1.96 6.50 5.49
CA LEU A 52 -1.53 5.15 5.85
C LEU A 52 -0.05 4.97 5.51
N GLN A 53 0.69 4.21 6.32
CA GLN A 53 2.15 4.07 6.15
C GLN A 53 2.52 2.96 5.17
N SER A 54 1.60 2.04 4.92
CA SER A 54 1.82 0.87 4.09
C SER A 54 0.51 0.42 3.45
N ILE A 55 0.60 -0.48 2.47
CA ILE A 55 -0.60 -1.08 1.87
C ILE A 55 -1.28 -2.05 2.86
N GLU A 56 -0.50 -2.67 3.73
CA GLU A 56 -0.91 -3.59 4.79
C GLU A 56 -1.82 -2.90 5.81
N ASP A 57 -1.71 -1.57 5.99
CA ASP A 57 -2.60 -0.80 6.86
C ASP A 57 -4.04 -0.68 6.32
N TYR A 58 -4.30 -1.06 5.07
CA TYR A 58 -5.66 -1.27 4.54
C TYR A 58 -6.29 -2.57 5.03
N MET A 59 -5.54 -3.49 5.62
CA MET A 59 -6.10 -4.69 6.23
C MET A 59 -6.52 -4.40 7.67
N VAL A 60 -7.54 -5.14 8.11
CA VAL A 60 -7.84 -5.27 9.52
C VAL A 60 -6.68 -6.00 10.19
N LEU A 61 -6.24 -5.51 11.36
CA LEU A 61 -5.06 -6.03 12.04
C LEU A 61 -5.20 -7.52 12.35
N GLU A 62 -6.38 -7.94 12.78
CA GLU A 62 -6.75 -9.34 13.03
C GLU A 62 -6.48 -10.23 11.79
N ASP A 63 -6.88 -9.77 10.61
CA ASP A 63 -6.75 -10.52 9.36
C ASP A 63 -5.29 -10.60 8.90
N TYR A 64 -4.53 -9.51 9.03
CA TYR A 64 -3.10 -9.51 8.70
C TYR A 64 -2.31 -10.37 9.69
N LEU A 65 -2.64 -10.29 10.98
CA LEU A 65 -1.98 -11.06 12.03
C LEU A 65 -2.26 -12.56 11.90
N HIS A 66 -3.43 -12.94 11.37
CA HIS A 66 -3.68 -14.33 10.98
C HIS A 66 -2.62 -14.80 9.97
N ALA A 67 -2.40 -14.05 8.90
CA ALA A 67 -1.39 -14.39 7.89
C ALA A 67 0.02 -14.42 8.49
N VAL A 68 0.40 -13.42 9.29
CA VAL A 68 1.69 -13.38 10.01
C VAL A 68 1.90 -14.65 10.83
N ASN A 69 0.93 -15.02 11.66
CA ASN A 69 1.03 -16.18 12.53
C ASN A 69 1.09 -17.49 11.74
N GLN A 70 0.40 -17.59 10.60
CA GLN A 70 0.48 -18.76 9.72
C GLN A 70 1.83 -18.85 9.01
N THR A 71 2.36 -17.73 8.52
CA THR A 71 3.68 -17.68 7.87
C THR A 71 4.81 -18.06 8.82
N TYR A 72 4.76 -17.60 10.07
CA TYR A 72 5.82 -17.82 11.05
C TYR A 72 5.57 -18.98 12.02
N GLU A 73 4.49 -19.74 11.85
CA GLU A 73 4.05 -20.78 12.78
C GLU A 73 5.15 -21.79 13.12
N ILE A 74 5.84 -22.30 12.10
CA ILE A 74 6.91 -23.30 12.29
C ILE A 74 8.08 -22.67 13.06
N LYS A 75 8.45 -21.43 12.72
CA LYS A 75 9.61 -20.74 13.29
C LYS A 75 9.39 -20.40 14.75
N LEU A 76 8.24 -19.84 15.09
CA LEU A 76 7.93 -19.44 16.46
C LEU A 76 7.72 -20.64 17.38
N ARG A 77 7.10 -21.73 16.89
CA ARG A 77 6.94 -22.94 17.71
C ARG A 77 8.25 -23.67 17.99
N GLN A 78 9.19 -23.69 17.05
CA GLN A 78 10.50 -24.33 17.25
C GLN A 78 11.27 -23.70 18.42
N GLU A 79 11.11 -22.40 18.61
CA GLU A 79 11.73 -21.62 19.67
C GLU A 79 10.85 -21.49 20.94
N GLY A 80 9.72 -22.23 21.00
CA GLY A 80 8.84 -22.26 22.18
C GLY A 80 7.90 -21.06 22.34
N PHE A 81 7.79 -20.20 21.33
CA PHE A 81 6.91 -19.03 21.34
C PHE A 81 5.51 -19.36 20.83
N SER A 82 4.52 -18.66 21.40
CA SER A 82 3.13 -18.69 20.94
C SER A 82 2.87 -17.67 19.82
N ASN A 83 1.73 -17.81 19.16
CA ASN A 83 1.26 -16.83 18.17
C ASN A 83 1.21 -15.42 18.76
N LEU A 84 1.57 -14.44 17.94
CA LEU A 84 1.45 -13.03 18.29
C LEU A 84 -0.02 -12.66 18.48
N THR A 85 -0.26 -11.89 19.54
CA THR A 85 -1.58 -11.39 19.90
C THR A 85 -1.79 -9.96 19.41
N LEU A 86 -3.06 -9.58 19.28
CA LEU A 86 -3.43 -8.22 18.90
C LEU A 86 -2.92 -7.17 19.87
N ASP A 87 -2.91 -7.48 21.17
CA ASP A 87 -2.53 -6.54 22.20
C ASP A 87 -1.02 -6.29 22.19
N GLU A 88 -0.20 -7.32 21.92
CA GLU A 88 1.25 -7.17 21.74
C GLU A 88 1.60 -6.25 20.57
N VAL A 89 0.93 -6.43 19.42
CA VAL A 89 1.16 -5.58 18.24
C VAL A 89 0.68 -4.15 18.50
N LYS A 90 -0.48 -3.97 19.13
CA LYS A 90 -1.01 -2.63 19.46
C LYS A 90 -0.17 -1.91 20.51
N ALA A 91 0.42 -2.63 21.46
CA ALA A 91 1.25 -2.05 22.51
C ALA A 91 2.49 -1.32 21.98
N LYS A 92 2.98 -1.67 20.77
CA LYS A 92 4.12 -0.99 20.14
C LYS A 92 3.82 0.46 19.75
N ASN A 93 2.56 0.77 19.44
CA ASN A 93 2.06 2.12 19.18
C ASN A 93 2.93 2.93 18.18
N LYS A 94 3.42 2.26 17.13
CA LYS A 94 4.16 2.86 16.01
C LYS A 94 3.20 3.30 14.91
N SER A 95 3.75 3.84 13.81
CA SER A 95 2.95 4.57 12.82
C SER A 95 2.12 3.67 11.89
N GLY A 96 2.40 2.36 11.85
CA GLY A 96 1.66 1.37 11.06
C GLY A 96 1.91 -0.07 11.52
N VAL A 97 1.21 -1.02 10.90
CA VAL A 97 1.29 -2.45 11.27
C VAL A 97 2.69 -3.03 11.05
N LEU A 98 3.35 -2.65 9.96
CA LEU A 98 4.70 -3.15 9.65
C LEU A 98 5.73 -2.68 10.68
N GLU A 99 5.71 -1.41 11.08
CA GLU A 99 6.63 -0.90 12.11
C GLU A 99 6.38 -1.55 13.47
N ASN A 100 5.12 -1.81 13.83
CA ASN A 100 4.80 -2.52 15.06
C ASN A 100 5.40 -3.94 15.05
N LEU A 101 5.23 -4.68 13.94
CA LEU A 101 5.75 -6.03 13.80
C LEU A 101 7.28 -6.06 13.73
N GLN A 102 7.90 -5.15 12.97
CA GLN A 102 9.36 -5.00 12.95
C GLN A 102 9.91 -4.73 14.35
N SER A 103 9.27 -3.87 15.13
CA SER A 103 9.67 -3.60 16.52
C SER A 103 9.61 -4.85 17.40
N ILE A 104 8.62 -5.74 17.19
CA ILE A 104 8.56 -7.03 17.90
C ILE A 104 9.73 -7.91 17.48
N TRP A 105 10.01 -8.02 16.18
CA TRP A 105 11.12 -8.83 15.69
C TRP A 105 12.49 -8.34 16.17
N GLU A 106 12.71 -7.03 16.26
CA GLU A 106 13.94 -6.45 16.79
C GLU A 106 14.14 -6.77 18.28
N GLU A 107 13.07 -6.85 19.07
CA GLU A 107 13.14 -7.26 20.47
C GLU A 107 13.54 -8.73 20.63
N HIS A 108 13.19 -9.56 19.65
CA HIS A 108 13.52 -11.00 19.59
C HIS A 108 14.72 -11.31 18.69
N ARG A 109 15.56 -10.31 18.40
CA ARG A 109 16.73 -10.48 17.53
C ARG A 109 17.75 -11.47 18.10
N GLU A 110 17.83 -11.57 19.42
CA GLU A 110 18.71 -12.53 20.12
C GLU A 110 18.10 -13.94 20.23
N ASP A 111 16.81 -14.09 19.93
CA ASP A 111 16.06 -15.36 20.01
C ASP A 111 16.01 -16.09 18.66
N ASP A 112 16.92 -15.79 17.73
CA ASP A 112 17.01 -16.38 16.39
C ASP A 112 15.74 -16.27 15.51
N TRP A 113 14.86 -15.30 15.81
CA TRP A 113 13.67 -15.00 14.99
C TRP A 113 14.02 -14.51 13.58
N GLY A 114 15.27 -14.15 13.33
CA GLY A 114 15.76 -13.60 12.07
C GLY A 114 15.09 -12.27 11.72
N ASN A 115 14.93 -12.00 10.42
CA ASN A 115 14.30 -10.76 9.95
C ASN A 115 12.81 -10.96 9.73
N PHE A 116 12.04 -9.91 10.02
CA PHE A 116 10.65 -9.81 9.60
C PHE A 116 10.59 -9.58 8.08
N ASP A 117 9.79 -10.39 7.39
CA ASP A 117 9.66 -10.43 5.94
C ASP A 117 8.17 -10.27 5.57
N ASN A 118 7.79 -9.05 5.22
CA ASN A 118 6.42 -8.74 4.80
C ASN A 118 6.10 -9.24 3.38
N GLU A 119 7.11 -9.52 2.55
CA GLU A 119 6.89 -10.08 1.22
C GLU A 119 6.43 -11.55 1.32
N GLU A 120 6.96 -12.32 2.27
CA GLU A 120 6.51 -13.69 2.52
C GLU A 120 5.06 -13.73 3.03
N ILE A 121 4.69 -12.78 3.90
CA ILE A 121 3.29 -12.65 4.37
C ILE A 121 2.38 -12.28 3.19
N THR A 122 2.82 -11.35 2.34
CA THR A 122 2.09 -10.96 1.13
C THR A 122 1.91 -12.16 0.19
N ARG A 123 2.95 -12.98 0.02
CA ARG A 123 2.91 -14.20 -0.79
C ARG A 123 1.88 -15.19 -0.25
N TYR A 124 1.87 -15.44 1.06
CA TYR A 124 0.87 -16.28 1.72
C TYR A 124 -0.55 -15.77 1.45
N ILE A 125 -0.81 -14.47 1.63
CA ILE A 125 -2.14 -13.88 1.40
C ILE A 125 -2.56 -14.06 -0.06
N CYS A 126 -1.69 -13.74 -1.01
CA CYS A 126 -1.96 -13.88 -2.45
C CYS A 126 -2.20 -15.34 -2.86
N GLU A 127 -1.46 -16.29 -2.28
CA GLU A 127 -1.66 -17.73 -2.49
C GLU A 127 -3.05 -18.14 -2.00
N LYS A 128 -3.42 -17.78 -0.76
CA LYS A 128 -4.73 -18.12 -0.20
C LYS A 128 -5.88 -17.49 -0.98
N ILE A 129 -5.73 -16.27 -1.51
CA ILE A 129 -6.71 -15.67 -2.41
C ILE A 129 -6.84 -16.50 -3.69
N SER A 130 -5.72 -16.89 -4.30
CA SER A 130 -5.69 -17.63 -5.56
C SER A 130 -6.31 -19.03 -5.43
N LEU A 131 -6.15 -19.68 -4.27
CA LEU A 131 -6.72 -20.98 -3.95
C LEU A 131 -8.19 -20.91 -3.50
N GLY A 132 -8.75 -19.71 -3.30
CA GLY A 132 -10.10 -19.56 -2.72
C GLY A 132 -10.18 -19.86 -1.22
N GLU A 133 -9.04 -19.91 -0.54
CA GLU A 133 -8.90 -20.25 0.89
C GLU A 133 -8.71 -19.01 1.78
N ALA A 134 -8.87 -17.80 1.25
CA ALA A 134 -8.72 -16.56 1.99
C ALA A 134 -9.95 -16.21 2.87
N GLY A 135 -10.56 -17.23 3.52
CA GLY A 135 -11.72 -17.06 4.40
C GLY A 135 -11.44 -16.23 5.65
N PHE A 136 -10.16 -16.10 6.04
CA PHE A 136 -9.72 -15.23 7.12
C PHE A 136 -9.79 -13.73 6.78
N LEU A 137 -9.88 -13.36 5.49
CA LEU A 137 -10.06 -11.97 5.08
C LEU A 137 -11.52 -11.55 5.26
N THR A 138 -11.76 -10.72 6.28
CA THR A 138 -13.09 -10.22 6.61
C THR A 138 -13.62 -9.28 5.53
N ASP A 139 -14.95 -9.11 5.50
CA ASP A 139 -15.58 -8.15 4.61
C ASP A 139 -15.13 -6.71 4.90
N LYS A 140 -14.75 -6.42 6.14
CA LYS A 140 -14.17 -5.13 6.53
C LYS A 140 -12.84 -4.87 5.81
N THR A 141 -11.92 -5.84 5.76
CA THR A 141 -10.68 -5.72 4.95
C THR A 141 -11.02 -5.51 3.49
N LYS A 142 -11.95 -6.29 2.92
CA LYS A 142 -12.37 -6.13 1.52
C LYS A 142 -12.92 -4.73 1.25
N ASP A 143 -13.73 -4.19 2.15
CA ASP A 143 -14.30 -2.84 2.03
C ASP A 143 -13.24 -1.73 2.11
N GLN A 144 -12.22 -1.91 2.94
CA GLN A 144 -11.08 -0.99 3.03
C GLN A 144 -10.25 -0.99 1.73
N PHE A 145 -10.04 -2.13 1.09
CA PHE A 145 -9.41 -2.15 -0.25
C PHE A 145 -10.34 -1.57 -1.33
N ARG A 146 -11.66 -1.76 -1.23
CA ARG A 146 -12.62 -1.10 -2.14
C ARG A 146 -12.54 0.42 -2.04
N SER A 147 -12.24 1.01 -0.87
CA SER A 147 -12.03 2.46 -0.77
C SER A 147 -10.79 2.91 -1.51
N LEU A 148 -9.69 2.15 -1.47
CA LEU A 148 -8.50 2.41 -2.28
C LEU A 148 -8.84 2.39 -3.78
N TYR A 149 -9.55 1.36 -4.26
CA TYR A 149 -9.97 1.28 -5.66
C TYR A 149 -10.85 2.46 -6.09
N ARG A 150 -11.77 2.91 -5.22
CA ARG A 150 -12.59 4.11 -5.47
C ARG A 150 -11.73 5.37 -5.59
N MET A 151 -10.75 5.54 -4.71
CA MET A 151 -9.80 6.66 -4.78
C MET A 151 -9.02 6.66 -6.09
N ILE A 152 -8.50 5.50 -6.50
CA ILE A 152 -7.80 5.35 -7.79
C ILE A 152 -8.72 5.75 -8.96
N ALA A 153 -9.94 5.22 -8.99
CA ALA A 153 -10.91 5.52 -10.03
C ALA A 153 -11.25 7.02 -10.09
N GLU A 154 -11.38 7.67 -8.93
CA GLU A 154 -11.64 9.10 -8.84
C GLU A 154 -10.48 9.93 -9.39
N ARG A 155 -9.24 9.59 -9.04
CA ARG A 155 -8.03 10.29 -9.56
C ARG A 155 -7.89 10.11 -11.07
N ILE A 156 -8.20 8.92 -11.59
CA ILE A 156 -8.28 8.68 -13.04
C ILE A 156 -9.30 9.60 -13.71
N ARG A 157 -10.49 9.75 -13.12
CA ARG A 157 -11.53 10.66 -13.64
C ARG A 157 -11.08 12.11 -13.62
N GLN A 158 -10.55 12.59 -12.49
CA GLN A 158 -10.06 13.97 -12.35
C GLN A 158 -8.98 14.31 -13.39
N HIS A 159 -8.06 13.38 -13.64
CA HIS A 159 -7.04 13.57 -14.67
C HIS A 159 -7.63 13.61 -16.09
N LYS A 160 -8.59 12.74 -16.42
CA LYS A 160 -9.27 12.77 -17.73
C LYS A 160 -10.01 14.09 -17.95
N ASP A 161 -10.69 14.60 -16.93
CA ASP A 161 -11.40 15.87 -17.00
C ASP A 161 -10.44 17.06 -17.18
N PHE A 162 -9.29 17.02 -16.52
CA PHE A 162 -8.22 18.02 -16.68
C PHE A 162 -7.67 18.04 -18.11
N VAL A 163 -7.24 16.88 -18.64
CA VAL A 163 -6.71 16.77 -20.01
C VAL A 163 -7.75 17.21 -21.05
N SER A 164 -9.01 16.78 -20.88
CA SER A 164 -10.09 17.15 -21.79
C SER A 164 -10.41 18.65 -21.79
N LYS A 165 -10.18 19.36 -20.68
CA LYS A 165 -10.34 20.82 -20.59
C LYS A 165 -9.18 21.56 -21.25
N ASP A 166 -7.96 21.10 -21.06
CA ASP A 166 -6.77 21.67 -21.71
C ASP A 166 -6.85 21.55 -23.23
N ASP A 167 -7.32 20.42 -23.75
CA ASP A 167 -7.49 20.23 -25.20
C ASP A 167 -8.57 21.16 -25.79
N LYS A 168 -9.66 21.41 -25.06
CA LYS A 168 -10.70 22.37 -25.48
C LYS A 168 -10.21 23.82 -25.49
N ASN A 169 -9.29 24.18 -24.58
CA ASN A 169 -8.70 25.52 -24.52
C ASN A 169 -7.66 25.77 -25.62
N LYS A 170 -7.13 24.72 -26.26
CA LYS A 170 -6.20 24.82 -27.40
C LYS A 170 -6.89 25.01 -28.75
N ILE A 171 -8.22 24.87 -28.84
CA ILE A 171 -8.96 25.16 -30.07
C ILE A 171 -9.03 26.69 -30.21
N PRO A 172 -8.44 27.29 -31.26
CA PRO A 172 -8.49 28.73 -31.43
C PRO A 172 -9.95 29.16 -31.61
N LYS A 173 -10.41 30.08 -30.75
CA LYS A 173 -11.71 30.72 -30.92
C LYS A 173 -11.73 31.36 -32.30
N ALA A 174 -12.64 30.91 -33.17
CA ALA A 174 -12.87 31.52 -34.47
C ALA A 174 -13.12 33.02 -34.26
N LYS A 175 -12.26 33.86 -34.86
CA LYS A 175 -12.47 35.30 -34.88
C LYS A 175 -13.70 35.54 -35.78
N VAL A 176 -14.75 36.11 -35.17
CA VAL A 176 -15.92 36.66 -35.88
C VAL A 176 -15.57 38.04 -36.40
#